data_AF-A0A072PAP4-F1
#
_entry.id   AF-A0A072PAP4-F1
#
_cell.length_a   1.000
_cell.length_b   1.000
_cell.length_c   1.000
_cell.angle_alpha   90.00
_cell.angle_beta   90.00
_cell.angle_gamma   90.00
#
_symmetry.space_group_name_H-M   'P 1'
#
loop_
_entity.id
_entity.type
_entity.pdbx_description
1 polymer ?
#
loop_
_entity_poly.entity_id
_entity_poly.type
_entity_poly.pdbx_seq_one_letter_code
_entity_poly.pdbx_strand_id
1 'polypeptide(L)'
;MDINNNPYLTSVNVNQLKNVTTAISFSANGRDLEILFPNLIDAANLTFRNVSRVAMPSLATVAGSIGFYSNSFESFAAPNLTQTGGTLAFVDSPNLANLSFPSLTTIGGGFLIANNTDLKAIAGFPKLKTIVGALDFAGTFDSVVMGSLTEVRGGSNVQTTSTNETICELFNKAHANGVIRGVNTCITGKANPETNPSSTGGGSSPSSTAEPNGAAAMMTPVLSMTGLAGLIAALLF
;
A
#
# COMPACT_ATOMS: atom_id res chain seq x y z
N MET A 1 10.49 -14.98 8.58
CA MET A 1 10.58 -16.06 7.57
C MET A 1 10.75 -15.39 6.23
N ASP A 2 11.81 -15.71 5.51
CA ASP A 2 12.12 -15.07 4.23
C ASP A 2 12.41 -16.19 3.22
N ILE A 3 11.59 -16.27 2.17
CA ILE A 3 11.67 -17.27 1.13
C ILE A 3 11.96 -16.54 -0.17
N ASN A 4 13.22 -16.56 -0.58
CA ASN A 4 13.65 -15.88 -1.78
C ASN A 4 14.63 -16.69 -2.61
N ASN A 5 14.71 -16.34 -3.90
CA ASN A 5 15.64 -16.94 -4.87
C ASN A 5 15.44 -18.45 -5.09
N ASN A 6 14.19 -18.92 -5.10
CA ASN A 6 13.84 -20.30 -5.40
C ASN A 6 13.07 -20.39 -6.73
N PRO A 7 13.75 -20.40 -7.90
CA PRO A 7 13.09 -20.31 -9.21
C PRO A 7 12.21 -21.53 -9.53
N TYR A 8 12.44 -22.66 -8.87
CA TYR A 8 11.64 -23.89 -9.02
C TYR A 8 10.48 -23.98 -8.01
N LEU A 9 10.40 -23.05 -7.05
CA LEU A 9 9.32 -23.04 -6.06
C LEU A 9 8.06 -22.48 -6.69
N THR A 10 7.10 -23.35 -6.98
CA THR A 10 5.82 -23.01 -7.61
C THR A 10 4.63 -23.14 -6.66
N SER A 11 4.79 -23.79 -5.52
CA SER A 11 3.72 -23.98 -4.54
C SER A 11 4.28 -24.02 -3.12
N VAL A 12 3.60 -23.32 -2.21
CA VAL A 12 3.86 -23.36 -0.78
C VAL A 12 2.54 -23.43 -0.02
N ASN A 13 2.38 -24.44 0.82
CA ASN A 13 1.27 -24.54 1.75
C ASN A 13 1.77 -24.46 3.19
N VAL A 14 1.40 -23.40 3.88
CA VAL A 14 1.80 -23.11 5.26
C VAL A 14 0.60 -23.31 6.20
N ASN A 15 0.13 -24.55 6.27
CA ASN A 15 -1.09 -24.91 7.00
C ASN A 15 -0.96 -24.85 8.53
N GLN A 16 0.24 -25.01 9.10
CA GLN A 16 0.42 -25.04 10.55
C GLN A 16 0.66 -23.66 11.17
N LEU A 17 0.96 -22.65 10.35
CA LEU A 17 1.32 -21.34 10.85
C LEU A 17 0.06 -20.52 11.15
N LYS A 18 -0.13 -20.21 12.44
CA LYS A 18 -1.24 -19.35 12.90
C LYS A 18 -0.83 -17.90 13.11
N ASN A 19 0.40 -17.68 13.59
CA ASN A 19 0.86 -16.37 14.01
C ASN A 19 2.25 -16.07 13.45
N VAL A 20 2.44 -14.86 12.92
CA VAL A 20 3.76 -14.34 12.51
C VAL A 20 4.10 -13.16 13.40
N THR A 21 5.15 -13.27 14.21
CA THR A 21 5.53 -12.21 15.17
C THR A 21 6.51 -11.20 14.60
N THR A 22 7.16 -11.49 13.47
CA THR A 22 8.17 -10.61 12.86
C THR A 22 7.81 -10.22 11.42
N ALA A 23 8.06 -11.11 10.47
CA ALA A 23 7.74 -10.90 9.07
C ALA A 23 7.68 -12.22 8.29
N ILE A 24 6.86 -12.25 7.25
CA ILE A 24 6.99 -13.18 6.12
C ILE A 24 7.29 -12.36 4.87
N SER A 25 8.29 -12.80 4.10
CA SER A 25 8.60 -12.25 2.78
C SER A 25 8.74 -13.37 1.77
N PHE A 26 8.09 -13.20 0.61
CA PHE A 26 8.32 -13.99 -0.60
C PHE A 26 8.76 -13.07 -1.72
N SER A 27 9.91 -13.37 -2.34
CA SER A 27 10.43 -12.60 -3.48
C SER A 27 11.32 -13.47 -4.38
N ALA A 28 11.43 -13.14 -5.66
CA ALA A 28 12.35 -13.83 -6.59
C ALA A 28 12.21 -15.38 -6.59
N ASN A 29 11.00 -15.90 -6.46
CA ASN A 29 10.73 -17.33 -6.55
C ASN A 29 10.19 -17.71 -7.94
N GLY A 30 9.71 -18.93 -8.12
CA GLY A 30 9.12 -19.39 -9.38
C GLY A 30 7.99 -18.46 -9.85
N ARG A 31 7.92 -18.26 -11.17
CA ARG A 31 7.06 -17.24 -11.81
C ARG A 31 5.57 -17.42 -11.52
N ASP A 32 5.17 -18.65 -11.25
CA ASP A 32 3.79 -19.04 -10.97
C ASP A 32 3.63 -19.53 -9.52
N LEU A 33 4.41 -18.97 -8.59
CA LEU A 33 4.34 -19.35 -7.18
C LEU A 33 2.94 -19.11 -6.59
N GLU A 34 2.33 -20.18 -6.09
CA GLU A 34 1.12 -20.14 -5.29
C GLU A 34 1.41 -20.32 -3.79
N ILE A 35 0.80 -19.49 -2.95
CA ILE A 35 1.03 -19.50 -1.51
C ILE A 35 -0.29 -19.63 -0.75
N LEU A 36 -0.39 -20.63 0.12
CA LEU A 36 -1.56 -20.89 0.96
C LEU A 36 -1.23 -20.72 2.44
N PHE A 37 -1.96 -19.83 3.10
CA PHE A 37 -1.97 -19.63 4.55
C PHE A 37 -3.38 -19.90 5.11
N PRO A 38 -3.86 -21.15 5.08
CA PRO A 38 -5.25 -21.44 5.43
C PRO A 38 -5.59 -21.08 6.88
N ASN A 39 -4.61 -21.16 7.79
CA ASN A 39 -4.80 -21.00 9.23
C ASN A 39 -4.06 -19.80 9.83
N LEU A 40 -3.46 -18.92 9.01
CA LEU A 40 -2.82 -17.70 9.50
C LEU A 40 -3.89 -16.74 10.01
N ILE A 41 -3.83 -16.38 11.28
CA ILE A 41 -4.78 -15.51 11.98
C ILE A 41 -4.17 -14.12 12.17
N ASP A 42 -2.96 -14.06 12.72
CA ASP A 42 -2.27 -12.81 13.03
C ASP A 42 -0.90 -12.74 12.35
N ALA A 43 -0.56 -11.57 11.81
CA ALA A 43 0.76 -11.34 11.24
C ALA A 43 1.35 -9.99 11.62
N ALA A 44 2.67 -9.94 11.85
CA ALA A 44 3.36 -8.69 12.07
C ALA A 44 3.58 -7.95 10.73
N ASN A 45 4.31 -8.55 9.79
CA ASN A 45 4.50 -7.96 8.45
C ASN A 45 4.44 -9.04 7.38
N LEU A 46 3.85 -8.71 6.23
CA LEU A 46 3.68 -9.62 5.10
C LEU A 46 4.07 -8.93 3.79
N THR A 47 5.02 -9.50 3.06
CA THR A 47 5.46 -8.97 1.76
C THR A 47 5.43 -10.07 0.71
N PHE A 48 4.74 -9.82 -0.40
CA PHE A 48 4.63 -10.76 -1.52
C PHE A 48 5.05 -10.09 -2.81
N ARG A 49 6.08 -10.66 -3.46
CA ARG A 49 6.58 -10.22 -4.75
C ARG A 49 6.63 -11.35 -5.75
N ASN A 50 6.16 -11.09 -6.97
CA ASN A 50 6.20 -12.04 -8.09
C ASN A 50 5.47 -13.35 -7.79
N VAL A 51 4.26 -13.25 -7.24
CA VAL A 51 3.40 -14.37 -6.85
C VAL A 51 2.16 -14.42 -7.75
N SER A 52 1.76 -15.61 -8.18
CA SER A 52 0.57 -15.83 -9.02
C SER A 52 -0.70 -16.04 -8.22
N ARG A 53 -0.57 -16.46 -6.95
CA ARG A 53 -1.71 -16.64 -6.05
C ARG A 53 -1.30 -16.56 -4.58
N VAL A 54 -2.06 -15.83 -3.77
CA VAL A 54 -1.96 -15.86 -2.31
C VAL A 54 -3.34 -16.04 -1.70
N ALA A 55 -3.51 -17.03 -0.82
CA ALA A 55 -4.75 -17.25 -0.09
C ALA A 55 -4.51 -17.24 1.42
N MET A 56 -5.23 -16.37 2.12
CA MET A 56 -5.15 -16.21 3.58
C MET A 56 -6.55 -16.02 4.19
N PRO A 57 -7.45 -17.01 4.06
CA PRO A 57 -8.88 -16.86 4.40
C PRO A 57 -9.11 -16.57 5.89
N SER A 58 -8.20 -17.02 6.76
CA SER A 58 -8.32 -16.86 8.22
C SER A 58 -7.65 -15.59 8.76
N LEU A 59 -6.95 -14.82 7.92
CA LEU A 59 -6.19 -13.66 8.39
C LEU A 59 -7.15 -12.62 8.97
N ALA A 60 -6.99 -12.33 10.26
CA ALA A 60 -7.85 -11.46 11.02
C ALA A 60 -7.20 -10.10 11.29
N THR A 61 -5.90 -10.08 11.60
CA THR A 61 -5.15 -8.85 11.88
C THR A 61 -3.74 -8.86 11.28
N VAL A 62 -3.27 -7.68 10.89
CA VAL A 62 -1.86 -7.43 10.60
C VAL A 62 -1.36 -6.30 11.50
N ALA A 63 -0.44 -6.56 12.43
CA ALA A 63 0.05 -5.53 13.36
C ALA A 63 0.89 -4.45 12.67
N GLY A 64 1.57 -4.80 11.58
CA GLY A 64 2.34 -3.90 10.72
C GLY A 64 1.75 -3.82 9.31
N SER A 65 2.62 -3.92 8.31
CA SER A 65 2.22 -3.70 6.91
C SER A 65 1.99 -5.02 6.16
N ILE A 66 1.09 -4.97 5.18
CA ILE A 66 0.91 -6.02 4.18
C ILE A 66 1.03 -5.41 2.78
N GLY A 67 1.95 -5.95 1.98
CA GLY A 67 2.30 -5.40 0.68
C GLY A 67 2.40 -6.47 -0.41
N PHE A 68 1.83 -6.13 -1.57
CA PHE A 68 1.81 -6.93 -2.78
C PHE A 68 2.46 -6.12 -3.90
N TYR A 69 3.56 -6.62 -4.46
CA TYR A 69 4.33 -5.92 -5.49
C TYR A 69 4.59 -6.83 -6.69
N SER A 70 4.38 -6.36 -7.91
CA SER A 70 4.77 -7.10 -9.12
C SER A 70 4.15 -8.50 -9.20
N ASN A 71 2.91 -8.65 -8.73
CA ASN A 71 2.22 -9.94 -8.72
C ASN A 71 1.37 -10.15 -9.97
N SER A 72 1.04 -11.40 -10.26
CA SER A 72 0.27 -11.79 -11.46
C SER A 72 -1.12 -12.35 -11.15
N PHE A 73 -1.54 -12.35 -9.88
CA PHE A 73 -2.90 -12.76 -9.51
C PHE A 73 -3.96 -11.81 -10.05
N GLU A 74 -5.10 -12.36 -10.47
CA GLU A 74 -6.24 -11.57 -10.95
C GLU A 74 -7.08 -10.99 -9.81
N SER A 75 -7.05 -11.61 -8.64
CA SER A 75 -7.81 -11.16 -7.49
C SER A 75 -7.10 -11.46 -6.19
N PHE A 76 -7.38 -10.63 -5.19
CA PHE A 76 -6.95 -10.87 -3.81
C PHE A 76 -8.09 -10.63 -2.83
N ALA A 77 -8.22 -11.53 -1.86
CA ALA A 77 -9.24 -11.44 -0.81
C ALA A 77 -8.66 -11.79 0.55
N ALA A 78 -9.04 -10.98 1.55
CA ALA A 78 -8.80 -11.26 2.96
C ALA A 78 -10.12 -11.04 3.72
N PRO A 79 -11.07 -12.00 3.67
CA PRO A 79 -12.46 -11.80 4.09
C PRO A 79 -12.61 -11.51 5.59
N ASN A 80 -11.68 -12.02 6.40
CA ASN A 80 -11.69 -11.86 7.85
C ASN A 80 -10.78 -10.74 8.35
N LEU A 81 -10.01 -10.08 7.47
CA LEU A 81 -9.07 -9.04 7.88
C LEU A 81 -9.86 -7.83 8.33
N THR A 82 -9.68 -7.42 9.59
CA THR A 82 -10.37 -6.29 10.19
C THR A 82 -9.49 -5.05 10.30
N GLN A 83 -8.17 -5.23 10.47
CA GLN A 83 -7.24 -4.13 10.65
C GLN A 83 -5.82 -4.46 10.15
N THR A 84 -5.17 -3.45 9.58
CA THR A 84 -3.71 -3.35 9.52
C THR A 84 -3.21 -2.28 10.48
N GLY A 85 -2.07 -2.46 11.14
CA GLY A 85 -1.43 -1.42 11.94
C GLY A 85 -0.50 -0.54 11.12
N GLY A 86 -0.02 -1.04 9.98
CA GLY A 86 0.77 -0.32 8.99
C GLY A 86 0.06 -0.22 7.64
N THR A 87 0.86 -0.12 6.59
CA THR A 87 0.40 0.15 5.22
C THR A 87 -0.25 -1.09 4.59
N LEU A 88 -1.34 -0.88 3.85
CA LEU A 88 -1.89 -1.83 2.90
C LEU A 88 -1.49 -1.39 1.49
N ALA A 89 -0.71 -2.21 0.78
CA ALA A 89 -0.16 -1.84 -0.53
C ALA A 89 -0.44 -2.88 -1.63
N PHE A 90 -0.91 -2.40 -2.78
CA PHE A 90 -1.03 -3.16 -4.03
C PHE A 90 -0.36 -2.38 -5.16
N VAL A 91 0.79 -2.85 -5.62
CA VAL A 91 1.65 -2.10 -6.54
C VAL A 91 2.08 -2.98 -7.71
N ASP A 92 2.06 -2.41 -8.91
CA ASP A 92 2.58 -3.03 -10.14
C ASP A 92 2.03 -4.45 -10.41
N SER A 93 0.76 -4.72 -10.11
CA SER A 93 0.14 -6.02 -10.36
C SER A 93 -0.84 -5.89 -11.53
N PRO A 94 -0.37 -5.97 -12.79
CA PRO A 94 -1.13 -5.55 -13.97
C PRO A 94 -2.43 -6.34 -14.17
N ASN A 95 -2.44 -7.63 -13.80
CA ASN A 95 -3.59 -8.52 -13.96
C ASN A 95 -4.61 -8.39 -12.83
N LEU A 96 -4.28 -7.68 -11.74
CA LEU A 96 -5.18 -7.54 -10.60
C LEU A 96 -6.41 -6.76 -11.02
N ALA A 97 -7.57 -7.41 -11.01
CA ALA A 97 -8.85 -6.84 -11.39
C ALA A 97 -9.81 -6.68 -10.20
N ASN A 98 -9.60 -7.40 -9.10
CA ASN A 98 -10.53 -7.39 -7.96
C ASN A 98 -9.85 -7.51 -6.59
N LEU A 99 -10.27 -6.67 -5.65
CA LEU A 99 -9.88 -6.69 -4.25
C LEU A 99 -11.12 -6.90 -3.37
N SER A 100 -11.03 -7.76 -2.36
CA SER A 100 -12.15 -8.02 -1.44
C SER A 100 -11.73 -8.03 0.03
N PHE A 101 -12.23 -7.03 0.76
CA PHE A 101 -11.98 -6.79 2.19
C PHE A 101 -13.28 -6.44 2.91
N PRO A 102 -14.27 -7.35 2.96
CA PRO A 102 -15.61 -7.09 3.50
C PRO A 102 -15.64 -6.76 4.99
N SER A 103 -14.58 -7.08 5.74
CA SER A 103 -14.48 -6.88 7.18
C SER A 103 -13.49 -5.80 7.59
N LEU A 104 -12.69 -5.26 6.66
CA LEU A 104 -11.63 -4.29 6.98
C LEU A 104 -12.26 -2.96 7.40
N THR A 105 -11.92 -2.49 8.60
CA THR A 105 -12.42 -1.23 9.16
C THR A 105 -11.34 -0.17 9.30
N THR A 106 -10.08 -0.58 9.50
CA THR A 106 -8.96 0.32 9.80
C THR A 106 -7.70 -0.05 9.04
N ILE A 107 -7.05 0.96 8.46
CA ILE A 107 -5.66 0.89 7.98
C ILE A 107 -4.84 1.84 8.85
N GLY A 108 -3.91 1.29 9.63
CA GLY A 108 -3.10 2.03 10.60
C GLY A 108 -1.95 2.82 9.99
N GLY A 109 -1.56 2.51 8.75
CA GLY A 109 -0.59 3.25 7.95
C GLY A 109 -1.21 3.87 6.70
N GLY A 110 -0.46 3.84 5.61
CA GLY A 110 -0.94 4.32 4.32
C GLY A 110 -1.82 3.31 3.59
N PHE A 111 -2.65 3.78 2.67
CA PHE A 111 -3.36 2.94 1.73
C PHE A 111 -2.87 3.23 0.31
N LEU A 112 -2.08 2.31 -0.23
CA LEU A 112 -1.39 2.47 -1.51
C LEU A 112 -1.96 1.51 -2.55
N ILE A 113 -2.46 2.06 -3.66
CA ILE A 113 -2.85 1.29 -4.86
C ILE A 113 -2.22 1.97 -6.06
N ALA A 114 -1.22 1.32 -6.67
CA ALA A 114 -0.47 1.92 -7.77
C ALA A 114 -0.27 0.94 -8.93
N ASN A 115 -0.41 1.41 -10.17
CA ASN A 115 -0.02 0.69 -11.39
C ASN A 115 -0.64 -0.72 -11.54
N ASN A 116 -1.91 -0.88 -11.18
CA ASN A 116 -2.66 -2.11 -11.42
C ASN A 116 -3.59 -1.90 -12.62
N THR A 117 -3.12 -2.25 -13.82
CA THR A 117 -3.77 -1.88 -15.10
C THR A 117 -5.19 -2.43 -15.25
N ASP A 118 -5.45 -3.66 -14.81
CA ASP A 118 -6.76 -4.29 -14.93
C ASP A 118 -7.71 -3.92 -13.78
N LEU A 119 -7.22 -3.23 -12.74
CA LEU A 119 -8.04 -2.77 -11.62
C LEU A 119 -8.84 -1.54 -12.02
N LYS A 120 -9.98 -1.76 -12.68
CA LYS A 120 -10.85 -0.68 -13.17
C LYS A 120 -11.70 -0.02 -12.08
N ALA A 121 -11.87 -0.66 -10.94
CA ALA A 121 -12.61 -0.12 -9.81
C ALA A 121 -11.86 -0.35 -8.50
N ILE A 122 -11.58 0.73 -7.77
CA ILE A 122 -11.14 0.62 -6.36
C ILE A 122 -12.40 0.47 -5.50
N ALA A 123 -12.84 -0.77 -5.36
CA ALA A 123 -13.99 -1.19 -4.58
C ALA A 123 -13.60 -2.36 -3.65
N GLY A 124 -14.56 -2.91 -2.92
CA GLY A 124 -14.33 -4.07 -2.05
C GLY A 124 -13.94 -3.74 -0.61
N PHE A 125 -14.02 -2.48 -0.20
CA PHE A 125 -13.75 -1.99 1.15
C PHE A 125 -15.01 -1.42 1.84
N PRO A 126 -16.14 -2.15 1.90
CA PRO A 126 -17.43 -1.58 2.29
C PRO A 126 -17.49 -1.10 3.74
N LYS A 127 -16.59 -1.58 4.62
CA LYS A 127 -16.55 -1.23 6.04
C LYS A 127 -15.35 -0.37 6.43
N LEU A 128 -14.49 0.02 5.49
CA LEU A 128 -13.29 0.80 5.79
C LEU A 128 -13.71 2.20 6.24
N LYS A 129 -13.41 2.53 7.50
CA LYS A 129 -13.80 3.78 8.17
C LYS A 129 -12.61 4.71 8.38
N THR A 130 -11.45 4.15 8.66
CA THR A 130 -10.28 4.92 9.12
C THR A 130 -9.03 4.53 8.36
N ILE A 131 -8.34 5.52 7.82
CA ILE A 131 -6.97 5.45 7.35
C ILE A 131 -6.15 6.41 8.22
N VAL A 132 -5.27 5.86 9.05
CA VAL A 132 -4.48 6.68 9.98
C VAL A 132 -3.35 7.42 9.23
N GLY A 133 -2.78 6.81 8.20
CA GLY A 133 -1.86 7.48 7.30
C GLY A 133 -2.60 8.25 6.19
N ALA A 134 -1.97 8.31 5.02
CA ALA A 134 -2.57 8.89 3.82
C ALA A 134 -2.98 7.82 2.81
N LEU A 135 -3.78 8.27 1.86
CA LEU A 135 -4.22 7.48 0.72
C LEU A 135 -3.43 7.91 -0.51
N ASP A 136 -2.92 6.94 -1.28
CA ASP A 136 -2.19 7.18 -2.51
C ASP A 136 -2.65 6.20 -3.59
N PHE A 137 -3.47 6.69 -4.51
CA PHE A 137 -4.02 5.94 -5.63
C PHE A 137 -3.50 6.50 -6.95
N ALA A 138 -2.79 5.68 -7.73
CA ALA A 138 -2.24 6.06 -9.02
C ALA A 138 -2.46 4.94 -10.06
N GLY A 139 -3.17 5.18 -11.16
CA GLY A 139 -3.31 4.15 -12.19
C GLY A 139 -4.42 4.39 -13.20
N THR A 140 -5.03 3.32 -13.69
CA THR A 140 -6.03 3.39 -14.80
C THR A 140 -7.45 3.06 -14.34
N PHE A 141 -7.74 3.24 -13.06
CA PHE A 141 -9.06 2.97 -12.48
C PHE A 141 -10.08 4.04 -12.88
N ASP A 142 -11.32 3.61 -13.14
CA ASP A 142 -12.42 4.47 -13.62
C ASP A 142 -13.44 4.81 -12.53
N SER A 143 -13.33 4.16 -11.36
CA SER A 143 -14.21 4.41 -10.22
C SER A 143 -13.55 4.09 -8.88
N VAL A 144 -14.03 4.76 -7.84
CA VAL A 144 -13.62 4.54 -6.45
C VAL A 144 -14.87 4.52 -5.56
N VAL A 145 -15.00 3.50 -4.70
CA VAL A 145 -16.13 3.36 -3.78
C VAL A 145 -15.62 3.30 -2.34
N MET A 146 -15.80 4.41 -1.61
CA MET A 146 -15.37 4.58 -0.21
C MET A 146 -16.51 5.11 0.68
N GLY A 147 -17.70 4.53 0.56
CA GLY A 147 -18.92 5.06 1.20
C GLY A 147 -18.94 5.07 2.73
N SER A 148 -18.10 4.25 3.38
CA SER A 148 -17.99 4.18 4.84
C SER A 148 -16.82 4.97 5.41
N LEU A 149 -16.01 5.61 4.55
CA LEU A 149 -14.78 6.29 4.97
C LEU A 149 -15.13 7.58 5.72
N THR A 150 -14.75 7.64 7.00
CA THR A 150 -15.03 8.77 7.87
C THR A 150 -13.78 9.53 8.30
N GLU A 151 -12.60 8.92 8.18
CA GLU A 151 -11.34 9.55 8.59
C GLU A 151 -10.16 9.08 7.73
N VAL A 152 -9.40 10.06 7.21
CA VAL A 152 -8.04 9.94 6.71
C VAL A 152 -7.21 11.01 7.45
N ARG A 153 -6.34 10.61 8.38
CA ARG A 153 -5.59 11.61 9.17
C ARG A 153 -4.45 12.24 8.38
N GLY A 154 -3.92 11.53 7.39
CA GLY A 154 -3.00 12.06 6.40
C GLY A 154 -3.72 12.79 5.26
N GLY A 155 -3.00 13.01 4.16
CA GLY A 155 -3.55 13.56 2.92
C GLY A 155 -4.11 12.49 1.98
N SER A 156 -4.41 12.92 0.77
CA SER A 156 -4.76 12.06 -0.36
C SER A 156 -3.99 12.49 -1.61
N ASN A 157 -3.44 11.52 -2.32
CA ASN A 157 -2.99 11.64 -3.71
C ASN A 157 -3.80 10.68 -4.56
N VAL A 158 -4.58 11.19 -5.50
CA VAL A 158 -5.45 10.39 -6.37
C VAL A 158 -5.23 10.83 -7.80
N GLN A 159 -4.60 9.98 -8.60
CA GLN A 159 -4.28 10.27 -9.98
C GLN A 159 -4.73 9.11 -10.86
N THR A 160 -5.47 9.42 -11.92
CA THR A 160 -5.93 8.39 -12.85
C THR A 160 -5.91 8.88 -14.29
N THR A 161 -5.73 7.94 -15.22
CA THR A 161 -5.95 8.18 -16.66
C THR A 161 -7.42 8.38 -16.99
N SER A 162 -8.34 7.94 -16.11
CA SER A 162 -9.78 8.08 -16.32
C SER A 162 -10.18 9.56 -16.37
N THR A 163 -11.05 9.93 -17.30
CA THR A 163 -11.63 11.28 -17.40
C THR A 163 -12.87 11.45 -16.52
N ASN A 164 -13.19 10.46 -15.67
CA ASN A 164 -14.36 10.50 -14.80
C ASN A 164 -14.17 11.47 -13.62
N GLU A 165 -14.61 12.71 -13.77
CA GLU A 165 -14.47 13.78 -12.77
C GLU A 165 -15.13 13.47 -11.41
N THR A 166 -16.12 12.58 -11.38
CA THR A 166 -16.79 12.16 -10.12
C THR A 166 -15.82 11.55 -9.11
N ILE A 167 -14.69 11.00 -9.58
CA ILE A 167 -13.60 10.54 -8.72
C ILE A 167 -13.05 11.71 -7.91
N CYS A 168 -12.68 12.82 -8.56
CA CYS A 168 -12.15 13.97 -7.84
C CYS A 168 -13.22 14.72 -7.05
N GLU A 169 -14.47 14.74 -7.49
CA GLU A 169 -15.57 15.24 -6.68
C GLU A 169 -15.69 14.50 -5.34
N LEU A 170 -15.56 13.16 -5.33
CA LEU A 170 -15.57 12.35 -4.12
C LEU A 170 -14.46 12.78 -3.14
N PHE A 171 -13.22 12.89 -3.60
CA PHE A 171 -12.08 13.23 -2.74
C PHE A 171 -12.08 14.70 -2.32
N ASN A 172 -12.45 15.63 -3.21
CA ASN A 172 -12.59 17.05 -2.89
C ASN A 172 -13.69 17.26 -1.84
N LYS A 173 -14.83 16.57 -1.96
CA LYS A 173 -15.91 16.62 -0.98
C LYS A 173 -15.49 16.02 0.36
N ALA A 174 -14.79 14.88 0.34
CA ALA A 174 -14.26 14.27 1.57
C ALA A 174 -13.28 15.21 2.30
N HIS A 175 -12.40 15.89 1.56
CA HIS A 175 -11.50 16.89 2.13
C HIS A 175 -12.24 18.10 2.69
N ALA A 176 -13.18 18.67 1.94
CA ALA A 176 -13.99 19.81 2.39
C ALA A 176 -14.81 19.49 3.65
N ASN A 177 -15.26 18.24 3.80
CA ASN A 177 -15.99 17.77 4.97
C ASN A 177 -15.09 17.33 6.15
N GLY A 178 -13.77 17.49 6.04
CA GLY A 178 -12.82 17.12 7.09
C GLY A 178 -12.60 15.61 7.26
N VAL A 179 -13.12 14.78 6.34
CA VAL A 179 -12.81 13.35 6.30
C VAL A 179 -11.32 13.18 5.98
N ILE A 180 -10.78 13.93 5.01
CA ILE A 180 -9.35 13.95 4.69
C ILE A 180 -8.72 15.19 5.32
N ARG A 181 -7.83 14.98 6.28
CA ARG A 181 -7.27 16.08 7.09
C ARG A 181 -6.03 16.74 6.48
N GLY A 182 -5.23 15.98 5.74
CA GLY A 182 -4.04 16.49 5.06
C GLY A 182 -4.33 17.09 3.68
N VAL A 183 -3.27 17.38 2.94
CA VAL A 183 -3.36 17.89 1.57
C VAL A 183 -4.10 16.88 0.69
N ASN A 184 -5.09 17.35 -0.06
CA ASN A 184 -5.78 16.58 -1.07
C ASN A 184 -5.31 17.00 -2.46
N THR A 185 -4.73 16.05 -3.20
CA THR A 185 -4.37 16.18 -4.61
C THR A 185 -5.16 15.15 -5.39
N CYS A 186 -6.04 15.61 -6.28
CA CYS A 186 -6.77 14.73 -7.18
C CYS A 186 -6.68 15.21 -8.63
N ILE A 187 -6.32 14.30 -9.54
CA ILE A 187 -6.15 14.58 -10.97
C ILE A 187 -6.75 13.43 -11.79
N THR A 188 -7.81 13.71 -12.54
CA THR A 188 -8.35 12.83 -13.59
C THR A 188 -7.74 13.18 -14.95
N GLY A 189 -7.79 12.25 -15.90
CA GLY A 189 -7.25 12.42 -17.25
C GLY A 189 -5.72 12.59 -17.29
N LYS A 190 -5.00 12.26 -16.22
CA LYS A 190 -3.54 12.38 -16.19
C LYS A 190 -2.92 11.26 -17.04
N ALA A 191 -2.16 11.62 -18.06
CA ALA A 191 -1.53 10.65 -18.97
C ALA A 191 -0.61 9.66 -18.23
N ASN A 192 0.15 10.15 -17.24
CA ASN A 192 1.04 9.35 -16.41
C ASN A 192 0.71 9.60 -14.92
N PRO A 193 -0.24 8.86 -14.34
CA PRO A 193 -0.52 8.91 -12.91
C PRO A 193 0.71 8.55 -12.08
N GLU A 194 0.96 9.31 -11.02
CA GLU A 194 2.15 9.14 -10.18
C GLU A 194 1.75 9.06 -8.71
N THR A 195 2.44 8.18 -7.97
CA THR A 195 2.37 8.13 -6.52
C THR A 195 3.05 9.36 -5.90
N ASN A 196 2.59 9.79 -4.74
CA ASN A 196 3.23 10.85 -3.95
C ASN A 196 3.52 10.33 -2.53
N PRO A 197 4.71 9.72 -2.31
CA PRO A 197 5.05 9.14 -1.02
C PRO A 197 5.16 10.18 0.10
N SER A 198 5.39 11.46 -0.21
CA SER A 198 5.37 12.54 0.80
C SER A 198 3.98 12.76 1.40
N SER A 199 2.91 12.37 0.71
CA SER A 199 1.57 12.35 1.30
C SER A 199 1.44 11.24 2.35
N THR A 200 2.16 10.13 2.22
CA THR A 200 2.14 8.93 3.09
C THR A 200 3.09 8.96 4.29
N GLY A 201 3.86 10.04 4.48
CA GLY A 201 4.87 10.18 5.53
C GLY A 201 4.31 10.44 6.93
N GLY A 202 3.65 9.46 7.53
CA GLY A 202 3.25 9.46 8.94
C GLY A 202 4.08 8.46 9.75
N GLY A 203 5.21 8.92 10.30
CA GLY A 203 5.95 8.21 11.35
C GLY A 203 7.29 7.62 10.93
N SER A 204 8.37 8.38 11.14
CA SER A 204 9.69 7.80 11.42
C SER A 204 10.18 8.40 12.73
N SER A 205 10.26 7.55 13.76
CA SER A 205 11.02 7.85 14.98
C SER A 205 12.47 8.19 14.60
N PRO A 206 13.15 9.06 15.37
CA PRO A 206 14.48 9.53 15.00
C PRO A 206 15.47 8.38 15.08
N SER A 207 16.10 8.05 13.95
CA SER A 207 17.31 7.22 13.94
C SER A 207 18.44 8.04 14.56
N SER A 208 18.73 7.77 15.82
CA SER A 208 19.94 8.21 16.52
C SER A 208 21.17 7.59 15.85
N THR A 209 21.94 8.39 15.11
CA THR A 209 23.31 8.06 14.74
C THR A 209 24.24 8.42 15.90
N ALA A 210 24.88 7.40 16.47
CA ALA A 210 26.03 7.50 17.36
C ALA A 210 27.31 7.59 16.49
N GLU A 211 28.12 8.66 16.58
CA GLU A 211 29.46 8.78 17.25
C GLU A 211 30.51 9.23 16.19
N PRO A 212 31.70 9.79 16.48
CA PRO A 212 32.32 10.24 17.75
C PRO A 212 32.93 11.69 17.71
N ASN A 213 33.50 12.10 18.86
CA ASN A 213 34.23 13.33 19.22
C ASN A 213 35.06 14.12 18.17
N GLY A 214 35.01 15.46 18.27
CA GLY A 214 36.05 16.39 17.77
C GLY A 214 35.61 17.87 17.81
N ALA A 215 36.36 18.73 18.51
CA ALA A 215 35.95 20.09 18.90
C ALA A 215 36.16 21.20 17.83
N ALA A 216 35.42 22.30 18.03
CA ALA A 216 35.69 23.72 17.72
C ALA A 216 34.93 24.42 16.55
N ALA A 217 33.92 25.21 16.96
CA ALA A 217 33.57 26.60 16.59
C ALA A 217 33.31 27.02 15.11
N MET A 218 32.07 27.45 14.79
CA MET A 218 31.63 28.86 14.66
C MET A 218 30.26 29.00 13.94
N MET A 219 29.62 30.16 14.19
CA MET A 219 28.25 30.64 13.89
C MET A 219 27.77 30.65 12.40
N THR A 220 26.48 30.25 12.20
CA THR A 220 25.34 30.80 11.40
C THR A 220 25.53 31.55 10.04
N PRO A 221 24.51 31.74 9.16
CA PRO A 221 23.13 31.20 9.07
C PRO A 221 22.66 30.77 7.63
N VAL A 222 21.43 30.22 7.58
CA VAL A 222 20.43 29.97 6.49
C VAL A 222 20.82 30.14 5.01
N LEU A 223 20.54 29.11 4.19
CA LEU A 223 19.89 29.26 2.87
C LEU A 223 19.09 27.98 2.54
N SER A 224 17.77 28.10 2.53
CA SER A 224 16.85 27.13 1.94
C SER A 224 16.97 27.17 0.42
N MET A 225 17.63 26.17 -0.16
CA MET A 225 17.69 25.93 -1.60
C MET A 225 16.84 24.71 -1.97
N THR A 226 15.88 24.99 -2.85
CA THR A 226 15.25 24.14 -3.86
C THR A 226 16.00 22.86 -4.27
N GLY A 227 15.23 21.80 -4.48
CA GLY A 227 15.62 20.58 -5.20
C GLY A 227 14.99 19.36 -4.52
N LEU A 228 14.44 18.35 -5.19
CA LEU A 228 14.57 17.93 -6.58
C LEU A 228 13.44 16.91 -6.82
N ALA A 229 12.71 17.04 -7.92
CA ALA A 229 11.80 16.01 -8.38
C ALA A 229 12.62 14.75 -8.71
N GLY A 230 12.37 13.66 -7.97
CA GLY A 230 13.01 12.37 -8.19
C GLY A 230 12.21 11.52 -9.16
N LEU A 231 12.63 11.52 -10.41
CA LEU A 231 12.31 10.50 -11.41
C LEU A 231 12.66 9.10 -10.87
N ILE A 232 11.69 8.18 -10.86
CA ILE A 232 11.99 6.74 -10.84
C ILE A 232 11.82 6.24 -12.25
N ALA A 233 12.95 6.17 -12.97
CA ALA A 233 13.06 5.46 -14.23
C ALA A 233 13.22 3.96 -13.94
N ALA A 234 12.39 3.18 -14.62
CA ALA A 234 12.52 1.75 -14.75
C ALA A 234 13.91 1.36 -15.25
N LEU A 235 14.51 0.35 -14.62
CA LEU A 235 15.63 -0.40 -15.19
C LEU A 235 15.23 -1.87 -15.22
N LEU A 236 14.80 -2.26 -16.42
CA LEU A 236 14.82 -3.62 -16.93
C LEU A 236 16.29 -4.03 -17.10
N PHE A 237 16.72 -5.09 -16.42
CA PHE A 237 17.63 -6.13 -16.91
C PHE A 237 17.40 -7.40 -16.09
#